data_AF-A0A7W6SDN5-F1
#
_entry.id   AF-A0A7W6SDN5-F1
#
_cell.length_a   1.000
_cell.length_b   1.000
_cell.length_c   1.000
_cell.angle_alpha   90.00
_cell.angle_beta   90.00
_cell.angle_gamma   90.00
#
_symmetry.space_group_name_H-M   'P 1'
#
loop_
_entity.id
_entity.type
_entity.pdbx_description
1 polymer ?
#
loop_
_entity_poly.entity_id
_entity_poly.type
_entity_poly.pdbx_seq_one_letter_code
_entity_poly.pdbx_strand_id
1 'polypeptide(L)' 'MVNEMSKLFSDADIEILPPQPVTEGELAVCACCCRHLPNWVMDEDGCGICDECLAP' A
#
# COMPACT_ATOMS: atom_id res chain seq x y z
N MET A 1 -40.93 8.18 -3.18
CA MET A 1 -39.85 7.85 -4.12
C MET A 1 -38.67 7.42 -3.27
N VAL A 2 -38.50 6.11 -3.07
CA VAL A 2 -37.37 5.60 -2.27
C VAL A 2 -36.13 5.64 -3.16
N ASN A 3 -35.08 6.29 -2.66
CA ASN A 3 -33.83 6.49 -3.37
C ASN A 3 -33.20 5.12 -3.70
N GLU A 4 -33.20 4.71 -4.96
CA GLU A 4 -32.75 3.38 -5.41
C GLU A 4 -31.28 3.07 -5.03
N MET A 5 -30.46 4.10 -4.83
CA MET A 5 -29.07 3.96 -4.39
C MET A 5 -28.95 3.34 -2.98
N SER A 6 -29.91 3.61 -2.09
CA SER A 6 -29.91 3.14 -0.71
C SER A 6 -30.30 1.67 -0.56
N LYS A 7 -30.74 1.02 -1.65
CA LYS A 7 -31.06 -0.40 -1.72
C LYS A 7 -29.92 -1.26 -2.27
N LEU A 8 -28.86 -0.65 -2.80
CA LEU A 8 -27.78 -1.39 -3.48
C LEU A 8 -26.78 -2.00 -2.50
N PHE A 9 -26.66 -1.47 -1.29
CA PHE A 9 -25.77 -2.00 -0.27
C PHE A 9 -26.47 -1.84 1.09
N SER A 10 -27.00 -2.93 1.63
CA SER A 10 -27.35 -2.96 3.04
C SER A 10 -26.05 -3.06 3.85
N ASP A 11 -26.04 -2.57 5.09
CA ASP A 11 -24.87 -2.65 5.98
C ASP A 11 -24.44 -4.12 6.24
N ALA A 12 -25.32 -5.08 5.95
CA ALA A 12 -25.05 -6.52 6.00
C ALA A 12 -24.33 -7.06 4.75
N ASP A 13 -24.22 -6.28 3.67
CA ASP A 13 -23.57 -6.68 2.42
C ASP A 13 -22.08 -6.25 2.36
N ILE A 14 -21.56 -5.60 3.42
CA ILE A 14 -20.19 -5.10 3.48
C ILE A 14 -19.39 -5.92 4.50
N GLU A 15 -18.45 -6.73 4.02
CA GLU A 15 -17.50 -7.46 4.86
C GLU A 15 -16.19 -6.65 4.99
N ILE A 16 -15.78 -6.37 6.24
CA ILE A 16 -14.46 -5.75 6.51
C ILE A 16 -13.43 -6.88 6.56
N LEU A 17 -12.61 -6.99 5.52
CA LEU A 17 -11.50 -7.92 5.51
C LEU A 17 -10.40 -7.44 6.48
N PRO A 18 -9.75 -8.35 7.23
CA PRO A 18 -8.60 -7.99 8.03
C PRO A 18 -7.47 -7.47 7.12
N PRO A 19 -6.60 -6.57 7.62
CA PRO A 19 -5.44 -6.13 6.86
C PRO A 19 -4.60 -7.36 6.50
N GLN A 20 -4.13 -7.43 5.26
CA GLN A 20 -3.19 -8.48 4.88
C GLN A 20 -1.93 -8.31 5.73
N PRO A 21 -1.34 -9.39 6.24
CA PRO A 21 -0.06 -9.30 6.91
C PRO A 21 0.91 -8.72 5.89
N VAL A 22 1.42 -7.50 6.17
CA VAL A 22 2.56 -6.97 5.44
C VAL A 22 3.65 -8.00 5.60
N THR A 23 4.02 -8.68 4.52
CA THR A 23 5.10 -9.64 4.62
C THR A 23 6.33 -8.81 4.95
N GLU A 24 6.92 -9.05 6.12
CA GLU A 24 8.12 -8.35 6.62
C GLU A 24 9.36 -8.55 5.71
N GLY A 25 9.18 -9.09 4.51
CA GLY A 25 10.21 -9.45 3.56
C GLY A 25 9.94 -9.05 2.12
N GLU A 26 8.97 -8.18 1.82
CA GLU A 26 8.93 -7.57 0.49
C GLU A 26 10.14 -6.67 0.31
N LEU A 27 11.09 -7.16 -0.47
CA LEU A 27 12.27 -6.42 -0.92
C LEU A 27 11.92 -5.70 -2.22
N ALA A 28 12.21 -4.40 -2.27
CA ALA A 28 12.22 -3.61 -3.48
C ALA A 28 13.65 -3.31 -3.92
N VAL A 29 13.80 -3.02 -5.21
CA VAL A 29 15.07 -2.57 -5.78
C VAL A 29 15.05 -1.06 -5.88
N CYS A 30 16.02 -0.40 -5.26
CA CYS A 30 16.17 1.05 -5.38
C CYS A 30 16.57 1.44 -6.80
N ALA A 31 15.82 2.34 -7.44
CA ALA A 31 16.08 2.82 -8.80
C ALA A 31 17.38 3.64 -8.93
N CYS A 32 17.90 4.18 -7.82
CA CYS A 32 19.13 4.97 -7.80
C CYS A 32 20.39 4.10 -7.62
N CYS A 33 20.42 3.25 -6.60
CA CYS A 33 21.61 2.46 -6.23
C CYS A 33 21.52 0.97 -6.54
N CYS A 34 20.39 0.49 -7.09
CA CYS A 34 20.13 -0.90 -7.45
C CYS A 34 20.25 -1.92 -6.30
N ARG A 35 20.23 -1.48 -5.05
CA ARG A 35 20.22 -2.36 -3.87
C ARG A 35 18.83 -2.93 -3.64
N HIS A 36 18.78 -4.20 -3.23
CA HIS A 36 17.57 -4.83 -2.70
C HIS A 36 17.43 -4.43 -1.24
N LEU A 37 16.35 -3.73 -0.93
CA LEU A 37 16.10 -3.15 0.37
C LEU A 37 14.64 -3.45 0.77
N PRO A 38 14.36 -3.56 2.08
CA PRO A 38 12.98 -3.70 2.53
C PRO A 38 12.09 -2.56 2.04
N ASN A 39 10.83 -2.86 1.70
CA ASN A 39 9.86 -1.83 1.30
C ASN A 39 9.72 -0.68 2.32
N TRP A 40 9.95 -0.93 3.61
CA TRP A 40 9.82 0.09 4.66
C TRP A 40 10.95 1.14 4.68
N VAL A 41 12.07 0.91 3.98
CA VAL A 41 13.14 1.91 3.78
C VAL A 41 13.09 2.58 2.39
N MET A 42 12.05 2.24 1.63
CA MET A 42 11.76 2.88 0.35
C MET A 42 10.85 4.08 0.60
N ASP A 43 10.97 5.07 -0.27
CA ASP A 43 10.18 6.29 -0.23
C ASP A 43 8.67 5.99 -0.27
N GLU A 44 7.91 6.74 0.51
CA GLU A 44 6.46 6.58 0.66
C GLU A 44 5.70 7.04 -0.60
N ASP A 45 6.34 7.83 -1.46
CA ASP A 45 5.76 8.30 -2.73
C ASP A 45 5.65 7.19 -3.81
N GLY A 46 6.30 6.04 -3.57
CA GLY A 46 6.29 4.90 -4.47
C GLY A 46 7.20 5.06 -5.70
N CYS A 47 8.09 6.05 -5.74
CA CYS A 47 9.08 6.21 -6.82
C CYS A 47 10.16 5.12 -6.82
N GLY A 48 10.22 4.29 -5.78
CA GLY A 48 11.17 3.19 -5.69
C GLY A 48 12.60 3.67 -5.45
N ILE A 49 12.79 4.73 -4.66
CA ILE A 49 14.10 5.21 -4.20
C ILE A 49 14.19 4.94 -2.69
N CYS A 50 15.36 4.56 -2.18
CA CYS A 50 15.53 4.38 -0.74
C CYS A 50 15.87 5.69 -0.02
N ASP A 51 15.56 5.76 1.27
CA ASP A 51 15.80 6.93 2.12
C ASP A 51 17.25 7.44 2.06
N GLU A 52 18.22 6.53 1.98
CA GLU A 52 19.64 6.86 1.87
C GLU A 52 19.99 7.62 0.58
N CYS A 53 19.31 7.32 -0.53
CA CYS A 53 19.51 8.00 -1.80
C CYS A 53 18.72 9.32 -1.90
N LEU A 54 17.72 9.51 -1.04
CA LEU A 54 16.95 10.76 -0.93
C LEU A 54 17.54 11.75 0.07
N ALA A 55 18.43 11.29 0.96
CA ALA A 55 19.13 12.16 1.88
C ALA A 55 19.88 13.29 1.12
N PRO A 56 19.90 14.53 1.68
CA PRO A 56 20.50 15.69 1.03
C PRO A 56 22.03 15.60 0.87
#